data_AF-A0A9Q7VTH4-F1
#
_entry.id   AF-A0A9Q7VTH4-F1
#
_cell.length_a   1.000
_cell.length_b   1.000
_cell.length_c   1.000
_cell.angle_alpha   90.00
_cell.angle_beta   90.00
_cell.angle_gamma   90.00
#
_symmetry.space_group_name_H-M   'P 1'
#
loop_
_entity.id
_entity.type
_entity.pdbx_description
1 polymer ?
#
loop_
_entity_poly.entity_id
_entity_poly.type
_entity_poly.pdbx_seq_one_letter_code
_entity_poly.pdbx_strand_id
1 'polypeptide(L)'
;MSTRSLPLIFLTICISLVLSACGPNVRWMHPDPSKELLLRAMTELNGFHAYDFSGEDNSLISAAEARALLEDSTRITERTPTFMFVEIKGRTLSIVGYSSTYRPRTQDYTTPMIFSYVGELKSARYALPHMAPNIADLKFTSIPVEKLKVALLPLSSGRVSYPDFNGNLNVESVNGRYTRISAFTRKDRDSIF
;
A
#
# COMPACT_ATOMS: atom_id res chain seq x y z
N MET A 1 -51.18 -32.13 37.09
CA MET A 1 -50.07 -31.77 36.17
C MET A 1 -49.30 -30.62 36.79
N SER A 2 -48.03 -30.83 37.13
CA SER A 2 -47.23 -29.88 37.93
C SER A 2 -46.82 -28.67 37.07
N THR A 3 -47.28 -27.48 37.43
CA THR A 3 -46.95 -26.19 36.78
C THR A 3 -45.52 -25.70 37.10
N ARG A 4 -44.78 -26.42 37.94
CA ARG A 4 -43.42 -26.03 38.39
C ARG A 4 -42.30 -26.35 37.39
N SER A 5 -42.57 -27.13 36.35
CA SER A 5 -41.57 -27.54 35.35
C SER A 5 -41.45 -26.59 34.15
N LEU A 6 -42.50 -25.81 33.86
CA LEU A 6 -42.51 -24.82 32.76
C LEU A 6 -41.46 -23.71 32.87
N PRO A 7 -41.27 -23.03 34.03
CA PRO A 7 -40.24 -22.01 34.15
C PRO A 7 -38.83 -22.59 34.07
N LEU A 8 -38.65 -23.84 34.52
CA LEU A 8 -37.36 -24.53 34.46
C LEU A 8 -36.97 -24.83 33.00
N ILE A 9 -37.91 -25.32 32.19
CA ILE A 9 -37.71 -25.61 30.76
C ILE A 9 -37.42 -24.33 29.98
N PHE A 10 -38.14 -23.24 30.28
CA PHE A 10 -37.91 -21.95 29.62
C PHE A 10 -36.52 -21.39 29.94
N LEU A 11 -36.07 -21.53 31.19
CA LEU A 11 -34.74 -21.13 31.61
C LEU A 11 -33.64 -21.96 30.92
N THR A 12 -33.81 -23.29 30.77
CA THR A 12 -32.83 -24.13 30.05
C THR A 12 -32.76 -23.80 28.56
N ILE A 13 -33.88 -23.44 27.93
CA ILE A 13 -33.91 -23.02 26.52
C ILE A 13 -33.23 -21.64 26.36
N CYS A 14 -33.48 -20.69 27.25
CA CYS A 14 -32.80 -19.39 27.23
C CYS A 14 -31.28 -19.51 27.48
N ILE A 15 -30.85 -20.36 28.41
CA ILE A 15 -29.42 -20.59 28.68
C ILE A 15 -28.73 -21.25 27.48
N SER A 16 -29.37 -22.21 26.83
CA SER A 16 -28.80 -22.85 25.63
C SER A 16 -28.75 -21.92 24.42
N LEU A 17 -29.74 -21.02 24.25
CA LEU A 17 -29.70 -19.96 23.24
C LEU A 17 -28.57 -18.94 23.51
N VAL A 18 -28.39 -18.47 24.75
CA VAL A 18 -27.32 -17.52 25.10
C VAL A 18 -25.93 -18.16 24.98
N LEU A 19 -25.77 -19.43 25.37
CA LEU A 19 -24.52 -20.17 25.18
C LEU A 19 -24.20 -20.43 23.70
N SER A 20 -25.22 -20.58 22.84
CA SER A 20 -25.03 -20.67 21.38
C SER A 20 -24.70 -19.32 20.72
N ALA A 21 -25.16 -18.20 21.29
CA ALA A 21 -24.83 -16.84 20.85
C ALA A 21 -23.44 -16.37 21.31
N CYS A 22 -22.86 -17.02 22.33
CA CYS A 22 -21.49 -16.81 22.81
C CYS A 22 -20.49 -17.85 22.25
N GLY A 23 -20.72 -18.34 21.03
CA GLY A 23 -19.72 -19.14 20.33
C GLY A 23 -18.49 -18.28 19.98
N PRO A 24 -17.25 -18.65 20.38
CA PRO A 24 -16.06 -17.82 20.22
C PRO A 24 -15.54 -17.69 18.78
N ASN A 25 -16.29 -18.10 17.76
CA ASN A 25 -15.73 -18.37 16.42
C ASN A 25 -16.63 -17.97 15.24
N VAL A 26 -17.38 -16.87 15.32
CA VAL A 26 -17.70 -16.15 14.07
C VAL A 26 -16.45 -15.36 13.70
N ARG A 27 -15.50 -16.04 13.05
CA ARG A 27 -14.40 -15.36 12.37
C ARG A 27 -15.06 -14.66 11.19
N TRP A 28 -15.42 -13.39 11.36
CA TRP A 28 -15.88 -12.53 10.28
C TRP A 28 -14.78 -12.50 9.22
N MET A 29 -14.92 -13.38 8.24
CA MET A 29 -14.04 -13.42 7.09
C MET A 29 -14.53 -12.30 6.18
N HIS A 30 -13.77 -11.21 6.19
CA HIS A 30 -14.11 -10.07 5.36
C HIS A 30 -14.08 -10.46 3.89
N PRO A 31 -14.98 -9.88 3.07
CA PRO A 31 -14.99 -10.14 1.66
C PRO A 31 -13.66 -9.68 1.05
N ASP A 32 -13.12 -10.52 0.17
CA ASP A 32 -12.01 -10.09 -0.68
C ASP A 32 -12.51 -8.97 -1.62
N PRO A 33 -11.65 -8.02 -2.02
CA PRO A 33 -12.01 -7.01 -3.01
C PRO A 33 -12.52 -7.64 -4.31
N SER A 34 -13.53 -7.02 -4.93
CA SER A 34 -14.06 -7.52 -6.20
C SER A 34 -13.01 -7.48 -7.31
N LYS A 35 -13.13 -8.38 -8.29
CA LYS A 35 -12.20 -8.44 -9.44
C LYS A 35 -12.19 -7.13 -10.22
N GLU A 36 -13.34 -6.51 -10.36
CA GLU A 36 -13.53 -5.24 -11.08
C GLU A 36 -12.79 -4.11 -10.37
N LEU A 37 -12.86 -4.06 -9.03
CA LEU A 37 -12.15 -3.07 -8.24
C LEU A 37 -10.63 -3.25 -8.35
N LEU A 38 -10.16 -4.50 -8.33
CA LEU A 38 -8.74 -4.82 -8.48
C LEU A 38 -8.23 -4.48 -9.88
N LEU A 39 -8.98 -4.85 -10.93
CA LEU A 39 -8.64 -4.49 -12.30
C LEU A 39 -8.59 -2.98 -12.49
N ARG A 40 -9.57 -2.26 -11.93
CA ARG A 40 -9.60 -0.80 -11.94
C ARG A 40 -8.38 -0.21 -11.24
N ALA A 41 -8.06 -0.66 -10.02
CA ALA A 41 -6.88 -0.20 -9.29
C ALA A 41 -5.60 -0.47 -10.06
N MET A 42 -5.43 -1.68 -10.59
CA MET A 42 -4.26 -2.03 -11.39
C MET A 42 -4.15 -1.18 -12.66
N THR A 43 -5.28 -0.84 -13.29
CA THR A 43 -5.29 -0.01 -14.51
C THR A 43 -4.97 1.45 -14.19
N GLU A 44 -5.59 2.01 -13.16
CA GLU A 44 -5.41 3.42 -12.78
C GLU A 44 -4.01 3.71 -12.23
N LEU A 45 -3.41 2.74 -11.55
CA LEU A 45 -2.04 2.83 -11.03
C LEU A 45 -0.97 2.49 -12.06
N ASN A 46 -1.31 1.87 -13.19
CA ASN A 46 -0.30 1.48 -14.18
C ASN A 46 0.04 2.68 -15.06
N GLY A 47 1.24 3.23 -14.91
CA GLY A 47 1.72 4.33 -15.71
C GLY A 47 2.70 5.23 -14.98
N PHE A 48 2.74 6.47 -15.44
CA PHE A 48 3.54 7.53 -14.86
C PHE A 48 2.68 8.40 -13.93
N HIS A 49 3.22 8.70 -12.76
CA HIS A 49 2.58 9.54 -11.76
C HIS A 49 3.60 10.54 -11.20
N ALA A 50 3.26 11.82 -11.20
CA ALA A 50 4.00 12.88 -10.53
C ALA A 50 3.15 13.49 -9.42
N TYR A 51 3.83 14.01 -8.39
CA TYR A 51 3.18 14.48 -7.18
C TYR A 51 3.77 15.81 -6.71
N ASP A 52 2.88 16.67 -6.24
CA ASP A 52 3.22 17.81 -5.40
C ASP A 52 2.66 17.62 -3.98
N PHE A 53 2.64 18.70 -3.20
CA PHE A 53 2.11 18.71 -1.83
C PHE A 53 0.57 18.55 -1.79
N SER A 54 -0.12 18.78 -2.90
CA SER A 54 -1.58 18.77 -3.02
C SER A 54 -2.13 17.45 -3.57
N GLY A 55 -1.32 16.67 -4.30
CA GLY A 55 -1.69 15.35 -4.79
C GLY A 55 -0.96 14.95 -6.07
N GLU A 56 -1.56 14.00 -6.81
CA GLU A 56 -1.08 13.61 -8.14
C GLU A 56 -1.35 14.73 -9.15
N ASP A 57 -0.30 15.20 -9.83
CA ASP A 57 -0.38 16.13 -10.96
C ASP A 57 0.71 15.79 -12.00
N ASN A 58 0.28 15.19 -13.10
CA ASN A 58 1.17 14.78 -14.20
C ASN A 58 1.59 15.94 -15.12
N SER A 59 1.14 17.17 -14.86
CA SER A 59 1.60 18.37 -15.57
C SER A 59 2.92 18.93 -15.00
N LEU A 60 3.30 18.52 -13.77
CA LEU A 60 4.49 18.99 -13.07
C LEU A 60 5.80 18.62 -13.80
N ILE A 61 5.84 17.44 -14.41
CA ILE A 61 6.98 16.94 -15.16
C ILE A 61 6.49 15.90 -16.18
N SER A 62 7.11 15.89 -17.36
CA SER A 62 6.75 14.88 -18.36
C SER A 62 7.37 13.51 -18.04
N ALA A 63 6.70 12.44 -18.46
CA ALA A 63 7.24 11.08 -18.34
C ALA A 63 8.62 10.91 -19.03
N ALA A 64 8.89 11.64 -20.12
CA ALA A 64 10.18 11.58 -20.80
C ALA A 64 11.28 12.26 -19.97
N GLU A 65 10.98 13.43 -19.40
CA GLU A 65 11.91 14.15 -18.53
C GLU A 65 12.19 13.39 -17.24
N ALA A 66 11.16 12.82 -16.61
CA ALA A 66 11.31 11.99 -15.41
C ALA A 66 12.21 10.77 -15.67
N ARG A 67 12.12 10.11 -16.84
CA ARG A 67 13.06 9.05 -17.24
C ARG A 67 14.48 9.58 -17.39
N ALA A 68 14.66 10.73 -18.04
CA ALA A 68 15.97 11.33 -18.21
C ALA A 68 16.62 11.71 -16.86
N LEU A 69 15.83 12.08 -15.84
CA LEU A 69 16.32 12.32 -14.48
C LEU A 69 16.74 11.04 -13.74
N LEU A 70 16.08 9.91 -14.02
CA LEU A 70 16.50 8.60 -13.49
C LEU A 70 17.81 8.12 -14.12
N GLU A 71 18.02 8.41 -15.41
CA GLU A 71 19.26 8.09 -16.14
C GLU A 71 20.41 9.02 -15.73
N ASP A 72 20.13 10.30 -15.51
CA ASP A 72 21.10 11.30 -15.05
C ASP A 72 20.60 12.04 -13.80
N SER A 73 20.86 11.41 -12.64
CA SER A 73 20.48 11.94 -11.34
C SER A 73 21.16 13.27 -10.97
N THR A 74 22.21 13.71 -11.67
CA THR A 74 22.89 14.98 -11.39
C THR A 74 22.03 16.19 -11.73
N ARG A 75 21.00 15.98 -12.56
CA ARG A 75 20.01 16.98 -12.97
C ARG A 75 18.86 17.13 -11.97
N ILE A 76 18.79 16.28 -10.96
CA ILE A 76 17.76 16.37 -9.90
C ILE A 76 18.10 17.56 -9.00
N THR A 77 17.10 18.41 -8.78
CA THR A 77 17.22 19.61 -7.95
C THR A 77 16.15 19.62 -6.87
N GLU A 78 16.22 20.58 -5.95
CA GLU A 78 15.19 20.78 -4.91
C GLU A 78 13.80 21.07 -5.50
N ARG A 79 13.72 21.53 -6.75
CA ARG A 79 12.46 21.79 -7.46
C ARG A 79 11.90 20.59 -8.19
N THR A 80 12.65 19.49 -8.28
CA THR A 80 12.20 18.28 -8.97
C THR A 80 11.03 17.68 -8.16
N PRO A 81 9.83 17.52 -8.77
CA PRO A 81 8.69 16.92 -8.09
C PRO A 81 8.95 15.43 -7.81
N THR A 82 8.25 14.86 -6.83
CA THR A 82 8.26 13.40 -6.62
C THR A 82 7.55 12.73 -7.79
N PHE A 83 8.07 11.60 -8.27
CA PHE A 83 7.43 10.86 -9.34
C PHE A 83 7.72 9.37 -9.26
N MET A 84 6.85 8.56 -9.85
CA MET A 84 7.04 7.13 -10.01
C MET A 84 6.50 6.63 -11.35
N PHE A 85 7.16 5.59 -11.85
CA PHE A 85 6.66 4.74 -12.91
C PHE A 85 6.26 3.42 -12.28
N VAL A 86 5.01 3.04 -12.51
CA VAL A 86 4.43 1.79 -12.05
C VAL A 86 4.07 0.98 -13.27
N GLU A 87 4.57 -0.25 -13.34
CA GLU A 87 4.23 -1.21 -14.38
C GLU A 87 3.64 -2.47 -13.76
N ILE A 88 2.44 -2.82 -14.18
CA ILE A 88 1.70 -3.99 -13.73
C ILE A 88 1.45 -4.90 -14.92
N LYS A 89 2.21 -5.99 -15.01
CA LYS A 89 2.11 -7.00 -16.08
C LYS A 89 1.72 -8.35 -15.49
N GLY A 90 0.46 -8.73 -15.66
CA GLY A 90 -0.09 -9.94 -15.06
C GLY A 90 -0.02 -9.86 -13.54
N ARG A 91 0.86 -10.66 -12.93
CA ARG A 91 1.10 -10.65 -11.47
C ARG A 91 2.35 -9.86 -11.08
N THR A 92 3.16 -9.42 -12.03
CA THR A 92 4.40 -8.70 -11.73
C THR A 92 4.11 -7.21 -11.60
N LEU A 93 4.60 -6.63 -10.51
CA LEU A 93 4.58 -5.20 -10.22
C LEU A 93 6.03 -4.71 -10.20
N SER A 94 6.33 -3.73 -11.03
CA SER A 94 7.59 -3.00 -11.05
C SER A 94 7.33 -1.54 -10.75
N ILE A 95 8.11 -0.96 -9.83
CA ILE A 95 8.03 0.45 -9.45
C ILE A 95 9.44 1.02 -9.49
N VAL A 96 9.61 2.15 -10.17
CA VAL A 96 10.85 2.94 -10.14
C VAL A 96 10.50 4.41 -10.07
N GLY A 97 11.25 5.19 -9.28
CA GLY A 97 10.93 6.59 -9.14
C GLY A 97 11.92 7.39 -8.32
N TYR A 98 11.54 8.62 -8.07
CA TYR A 98 12.27 9.59 -7.27
C TYR A 98 11.34 10.17 -6.20
N SER A 99 11.86 10.33 -4.98
CA SER A 99 11.19 11.03 -3.89
C SER A 99 12.13 12.04 -3.26
N SER A 100 11.65 13.27 -3.08
CA SER A 100 12.38 14.34 -2.40
C SER A 100 12.45 14.14 -0.87
N THR A 101 11.61 13.26 -0.32
CA THR A 101 11.43 13.10 1.12
C THR A 101 11.67 11.65 1.54
N TYR A 102 12.93 11.25 1.66
CA TYR A 102 13.31 10.05 2.39
C TYR A 102 14.06 10.41 3.65
N ARG A 103 13.59 9.95 4.80
CA ARG A 103 14.28 10.16 6.08
C ARG A 103 14.72 8.81 6.63
N PRO A 104 15.98 8.40 6.47
CA PRO A 104 16.48 7.22 7.16
C PRO A 104 16.48 7.47 8.67
N ARG A 105 16.10 6.47 9.48
CA ARG A 105 16.04 6.54 10.95
C ARG A 105 17.27 7.15 11.64
N THR A 106 18.46 6.96 11.08
CA THR A 106 19.71 7.48 11.67
C THR A 106 19.95 8.96 11.35
N GLN A 107 19.00 9.64 10.70
CA GLN A 107 19.12 11.01 10.22
C GLN A 107 17.93 11.86 10.63
N ASP A 108 18.23 13.08 11.07
CA ASP A 108 17.21 14.08 11.41
C ASP A 108 16.79 14.96 10.23
N TYR A 109 17.32 14.68 9.05
CA TYR A 109 17.06 15.42 7.83
C TYR A 109 16.53 14.48 6.74
N THR A 110 15.73 15.03 5.83
CA THR A 110 15.30 14.34 4.61
C THR A 110 16.42 14.37 3.58
N THR A 111 16.68 13.22 2.98
CA THR A 111 17.58 13.06 1.85
C THR A 111 16.74 12.64 0.64
N PRO A 112 16.90 13.25 -0.54
CA PRO A 112 16.22 12.80 -1.73
C PRO A 112 16.71 11.40 -2.13
N MET A 113 15.84 10.59 -2.74
CA MET A 113 16.18 9.22 -3.13
C MET A 113 15.66 8.85 -4.51
N ILE A 114 16.41 8.00 -5.20
CA ILE A 114 15.93 7.18 -6.31
C ILE A 114 15.66 5.78 -5.78
N PHE A 115 14.63 5.15 -6.30
CA PHE A 115 14.20 3.87 -5.81
C PHE A 115 13.73 2.91 -6.88
N SER A 116 13.84 1.62 -6.58
CA SER A 116 13.30 0.56 -7.44
C SER A 116 12.81 -0.64 -6.63
N TYR A 117 11.68 -1.19 -7.06
CA TYR A 117 11.04 -2.36 -6.49
C TYR A 117 10.48 -3.26 -7.59
N VAL A 118 10.70 -4.58 -7.48
CA VAL A 118 10.06 -5.59 -8.33
C VAL A 118 9.49 -6.69 -7.44
N GLY A 119 8.22 -7.01 -7.61
CA GLY A 119 7.53 -8.02 -6.81
C GLY A 119 6.39 -8.70 -7.55
N GLU A 120 6.00 -9.88 -7.08
CA GLU A 120 4.82 -10.59 -7.56
C GLU A 120 3.63 -10.34 -6.64
N LEU A 121 2.54 -9.79 -7.16
CA LEU A 121 1.28 -9.61 -6.46
C LEU A 121 0.75 -10.97 -6.01
N LYS A 122 0.57 -11.12 -4.69
CA LYS A 122 0.08 -12.35 -4.04
C LYS A 122 -1.41 -12.25 -3.73
N SER A 123 -1.82 -11.15 -3.12
CA SER A 123 -3.20 -10.92 -2.68
C SER A 123 -3.49 -9.43 -2.53
N ALA A 124 -4.77 -9.07 -2.54
CA ALA A 124 -5.25 -7.74 -2.22
C ALA A 124 -6.34 -7.83 -1.15
N ARG A 125 -6.37 -6.86 -0.23
CA ARG A 125 -7.35 -6.79 0.87
C ARG A 125 -7.72 -5.33 1.13
N TYR A 126 -8.83 -5.10 1.82
CA TYR A 126 -9.14 -3.78 2.36
C TYR A 126 -8.18 -3.39 3.50
N ALA A 127 -7.79 -2.12 3.57
CA ALA A 127 -6.83 -1.60 4.56
C ALA A 127 -7.40 -1.69 5.98
N LEU A 128 -8.70 -1.42 6.12
CA LEU A 128 -9.49 -1.62 7.32
C LEU A 128 -10.43 -2.80 7.09
N PRO A 129 -10.18 -3.95 7.75
CA PRO A 129 -10.99 -5.14 7.53
C PRO A 129 -12.48 -4.90 7.82
N HIS A 130 -12.81 -4.09 8.83
CA HIS A 130 -14.19 -3.85 9.27
C HIS A 130 -15.02 -2.86 8.42
N MET A 131 -14.50 -2.36 7.30
CA MET A 131 -15.23 -1.48 6.38
C MET A 131 -15.14 -2.02 4.94
N ALA A 132 -16.27 -2.25 4.29
CA ALA A 132 -16.37 -2.40 2.83
C ALA A 132 -17.61 -1.59 2.40
N PRO A 133 -17.51 -0.58 1.49
CA PRO A 133 -16.96 -0.70 0.14
C PRO A 133 -16.21 0.56 -0.34
N ASN A 134 -15.49 1.25 0.54
CA ASN A 134 -14.83 2.49 0.12
C ASN A 134 -13.62 2.18 -0.76
N ILE A 135 -13.60 2.81 -1.93
CA ILE A 135 -12.51 2.79 -2.93
C ILE A 135 -11.19 3.27 -2.31
N ALA A 136 -11.24 3.95 -1.15
CA ALA A 136 -10.13 4.65 -0.51
C ALA A 136 -9.01 3.78 0.10
N ASP A 137 -9.19 2.47 0.25
CA ASP A 137 -8.44 1.71 1.24
C ASP A 137 -8.04 0.30 0.76
N LEU A 138 -7.23 0.19 -0.28
CA LEU A 138 -6.69 -1.11 -0.73
C LEU A 138 -5.26 -1.34 -0.23
N LYS A 139 -4.97 -2.57 0.18
CA LYS A 139 -3.63 -3.06 0.47
C LYS A 139 -3.30 -4.21 -0.46
N PHE A 140 -2.22 -4.06 -1.22
CA PHE A 140 -1.64 -5.13 -2.01
C PHE A 140 -0.52 -5.80 -1.22
N THR A 141 -0.54 -7.11 -1.17
CA THR A 141 0.58 -7.91 -0.66
C THR A 141 1.28 -8.51 -1.86
N SER A 142 2.57 -8.23 -1.98
CA SER A 142 3.45 -8.80 -2.98
C SER A 142 4.56 -9.62 -2.33
N ILE A 143 5.17 -10.50 -3.10
CA ILE A 143 6.39 -11.20 -2.76
C ILE A 143 7.51 -10.49 -3.52
N PRO A 144 8.47 -9.83 -2.84
CA PRO A 144 9.60 -9.21 -3.52
C PRO A 144 10.36 -10.24 -4.36
N VAL A 145 10.52 -9.97 -5.66
CA VAL A 145 11.39 -10.75 -6.55
C VAL A 145 12.83 -10.30 -6.35
N GLU A 146 13.01 -9.00 -6.17
CA GLU A 146 14.28 -8.36 -5.84
C GLU A 146 14.15 -7.59 -4.52
N LYS A 147 15.30 -7.36 -3.85
CA LYS A 147 15.32 -6.47 -2.68
C LYS A 147 14.95 -5.07 -3.12
N LEU A 148 14.07 -4.41 -2.34
CA LEU A 148 13.81 -2.99 -2.48
C LEU A 148 15.13 -2.23 -2.42
N LYS A 149 15.42 -1.44 -3.46
CA LYS A 149 16.65 -0.68 -3.59
C LYS A 149 16.33 0.80 -3.43
N VAL A 150 17.06 1.46 -2.54
CA VAL A 150 16.97 2.90 -2.28
C VAL A 150 18.36 3.50 -2.41
N ALA A 151 18.56 4.38 -3.39
CA ALA A 151 19.79 5.10 -3.64
C ALA A 151 19.63 6.56 -3.20
N LEU A 152 20.42 6.99 -2.22
CA LEU A 152 20.34 8.34 -1.67
C LEU A 152 21.10 9.34 -2.56
N LEU A 153 20.52 10.51 -2.76
CA LEU A 153 21.13 11.59 -3.53
C LEU A 153 21.96 12.53 -2.63
N PRO A 154 23.04 13.13 -3.16
CA PRO A 154 23.60 12.87 -4.50
C PRO A 154 24.21 11.46 -4.60
N LEU A 155 24.09 10.81 -5.77
CA LEU A 155 24.58 9.44 -5.98
C LEU A 155 26.10 9.32 -5.80
N SER A 156 26.84 10.43 -5.88
CA SER A 156 28.27 10.50 -5.55
C SER A 156 28.58 10.05 -4.12
N SER A 157 27.59 10.07 -3.22
CA SER A 157 27.72 9.51 -1.87
C SER A 157 27.88 7.97 -1.86
N GLY A 158 27.53 7.28 -2.96
CA GLY A 158 27.57 5.81 -3.06
C GLY A 158 26.59 5.09 -2.14
N ARG A 159 25.66 5.82 -1.49
CA ARG A 159 24.78 5.27 -0.46
C ARG A 159 23.56 4.58 -1.07
N VAL A 160 23.76 3.34 -1.47
CA VAL A 160 22.66 2.41 -1.78
C VAL A 160 22.31 1.62 -0.52
N SER A 161 21.04 1.59 -0.18
CA SER A 161 20.48 0.85 0.95
C SER A 161 19.41 -0.13 0.47
N TYR A 162 19.24 -1.20 1.24
CA TYR A 162 18.25 -2.25 1.00
C TYR A 162 17.37 -2.40 2.24
N PRO A 163 16.40 -1.48 2.44
CA PRO A 163 15.56 -1.52 3.62
C PRO A 163 14.77 -2.82 3.71
N ASP A 164 14.53 -3.30 4.94
CA ASP A 164 13.73 -4.49 5.18
C ASP A 164 12.26 -4.23 4.81
N PHE A 165 11.84 -4.73 3.64
CA PHE A 165 10.50 -4.60 3.11
C PHE A 165 9.83 -5.96 2.95
N ASN A 166 8.53 -6.01 3.22
CA ASN A 166 7.75 -7.25 3.23
C ASN A 166 6.81 -7.43 2.04
N GLY A 167 6.84 -6.50 1.09
CA GLY A 167 5.93 -6.51 -0.05
C GLY A 167 4.54 -5.95 0.24
N ASN A 168 4.27 -5.39 1.42
CA ASN A 168 2.99 -4.73 1.68
C ASN A 168 2.98 -3.32 1.10
N LEU A 169 2.05 -3.09 0.19
CA LEU A 169 1.87 -1.85 -0.53
C LEU A 169 0.48 -1.31 -0.18
N ASN A 170 0.41 -0.05 0.21
CA ASN A 170 -0.85 0.65 0.36
C ASN A 170 -1.16 1.37 -0.93
N VAL A 171 -2.43 1.33 -1.29
CA VAL A 171 -2.96 1.98 -2.47
C VAL A 171 -3.92 3.05 -1.99
N GLU A 172 -3.62 4.29 -2.32
CA GLU A 172 -4.43 5.44 -1.96
C GLU A 172 -5.34 5.81 -3.14
N SER A 173 -6.58 6.19 -2.82
CA SER A 173 -7.50 6.76 -3.78
C SER A 173 -7.92 8.17 -3.37
N VAL A 174 -7.93 9.06 -4.36
CA VAL A 174 -8.42 10.43 -4.26
C VAL A 174 -9.58 10.59 -5.25
N ASN A 175 -10.70 11.12 -4.79
CA ASN A 175 -11.91 11.32 -5.60
C ASN A 175 -12.36 10.04 -6.35
N GLY A 176 -12.16 8.88 -5.74
CA GLY A 176 -12.55 7.59 -6.28
C GLY A 176 -11.66 7.05 -7.40
N ARG A 177 -10.53 7.69 -7.71
CA ARG A 177 -9.46 7.16 -8.59
C ARG A 177 -8.27 6.74 -7.74
N TYR A 178 -7.62 5.63 -8.06
CA TYR A 178 -6.36 5.22 -7.44
C TYR A 178 -5.20 5.99 -8.07
N THR A 179 -4.44 6.68 -7.23
CA THR A 179 -3.46 7.69 -7.69
C THR A 179 -2.06 7.46 -7.14
N ARG A 180 -1.91 6.61 -6.11
CA ARG A 180 -0.63 6.41 -5.44
C ARG A 180 -0.46 5.00 -4.88
N ILE A 181 0.77 4.51 -4.96
CA ILE A 181 1.25 3.35 -4.22
C ILE A 181 2.31 3.81 -3.24
N SER A 182 2.16 3.46 -1.97
CA SER A 182 3.17 3.68 -0.93
C SER A 182 3.55 2.37 -0.25
N ALA A 183 4.79 2.28 0.21
CA ALA A 183 5.32 1.13 0.94
C ALA A 183 5.80 1.57 2.34
N PHE A 184 5.74 0.67 3.31
CA PHE A 184 6.36 0.90 4.61
C PHE A 184 7.37 -0.21 4.90
N THR A 185 8.50 0.12 5.49
CA THR A 185 9.47 -0.89 5.94
C THR A 185 8.96 -1.66 7.16
N ARG A 186 9.45 -2.88 7.39
CA ARG A 186 9.05 -3.70 8.55
C ARG A 186 9.57 -3.17 9.88
N LYS A 187 10.73 -2.52 9.87
CA LYS A 187 11.45 -2.13 11.08
C LYS A 187 11.12 -0.70 11.52
N ASP A 188 10.60 0.14 10.62
CA ASP A 188 10.35 1.57 10.87
C ASP A 188 9.08 2.04 10.12
N ARG A 189 8.34 3.01 10.70
CA ARG A 189 7.17 3.68 10.09
C ARG A 189 7.53 4.58 8.90
N ASP A 190 8.74 4.47 8.38
CA ASP A 190 9.21 5.29 7.27
C ASP A 190 8.44 4.92 6.01
N SER A 191 7.68 5.89 5.47
CA SER A 191 7.03 5.75 4.17
C SER A 191 8.11 5.76 3.11
N ILE A 192 8.07 4.74 2.27
CA ILE A 192 8.89 4.62 1.08
C ILE A 192 7.94 4.69 -0.10
N PHE A 193 8.08 5.77 -0.88
CA PHE A 193 7.22 6.17 -2.02
C PHE A 193 5.87 6.70 -1.56
#